data_AF-A0A3B9MTI5-F1
#
_entry.id   AF-A0A3B9MTI5-F1
#
_cell.length_a   1.000
_cell.length_b   1.000
_cell.length_c   1.000
_cell.angle_alpha   90.00
_cell.angle_beta   90.00
_cell.angle_gamma   90.00
#
_symmetry.space_group_name_H-M   'P 1'
#
loop_
_entity.id
_entity.type
_entity.pdbx_description
1 polymer ?
#
loop_
_entity_poly.entity_id
_entity_poly.type
_entity_poly.pdbx_seq_one_letter_code
_entity_poly.pdbx_strand_id
1 'polypeptide(L)'
;MNFFAIPVFSFVPPKYKKLVDEKSGKVFGALLLCFILLALITAFRAVSGMGELKNAVIRECPDFDLSNGEFTIDKDYKYDNDGVYCYISDNIETVSAADVERVAKSGRNYDSIIIIGKKGAGTYNNREYQTIDFDDFKNFSLSKDKVVNTYLPALNIIIVAGCIIGAFFSIAIYYLMSLILQFVTGAFSKGFFKRELNEKERFRITVLGKFPPYVIIWIINLLLPNPIFLIRLLIQLGFITLCLYFYTRSDGQEMYQQYQGQQSYPGAQYPNQGQPYPGGQTYPGGQQQYQSQQFYPGQQSFGQQSYPGGQPDQNLDQQ
;
A
#
# COMPACT_ATOMS: atom_id res chain seq x y z
N MET A 1 21.66 -0.83 -9.48
CA MET A 1 20.74 0.34 -9.61
C MET A 1 20.99 1.35 -8.48
N ASN A 2 20.66 2.64 -8.64
CA ASN A 2 20.79 3.61 -7.54
C ASN A 2 19.68 3.43 -6.50
N PHE A 3 19.97 3.75 -5.23
CA PHE A 3 19.00 3.62 -4.12
C PHE A 3 17.70 4.40 -4.40
N PHE A 4 17.82 5.66 -4.81
CA PHE A 4 16.68 6.53 -5.15
C PHE A 4 15.95 6.14 -6.44
N ALA A 5 16.55 5.30 -7.29
CA ALA A 5 15.92 4.85 -8.53
C ALA A 5 14.95 3.68 -8.28
N ILE A 6 15.06 2.97 -7.14
CA ILE A 6 14.21 1.81 -6.82
C ILE A 6 12.73 2.18 -6.82
N PRO A 7 12.27 3.20 -6.08
CA PRO A 7 10.85 3.54 -6.01
C PRO A 7 10.32 4.02 -7.38
N VAL A 8 11.13 4.76 -8.13
CA VAL A 8 10.76 5.26 -9.48
C VAL A 8 10.63 4.11 -10.46
N PHE A 9 11.58 3.17 -10.47
CA PHE A 9 11.56 2.05 -11.40
C PHE A 9 10.44 1.07 -11.08
N SER A 10 9.94 1.04 -9.84
CA SER A 10 8.74 0.26 -9.50
C SER A 10 7.53 0.68 -10.34
N PHE A 11 7.45 1.92 -10.84
CA PHE A 11 6.39 2.38 -11.76
C PHE A 11 6.58 1.89 -13.20
N VAL A 12 7.69 1.23 -13.52
CA VAL A 12 8.07 0.82 -14.88
C VAL A 12 8.11 -0.71 -14.96
N PRO A 13 6.99 -1.38 -15.29
CA PRO A 13 6.91 -2.85 -15.33
C PRO A 13 8.05 -3.54 -16.13
N PRO A 14 8.51 -3.03 -17.28
CA PRO A 14 9.65 -3.62 -18.00
C PRO A 14 10.99 -3.70 -17.24
N LYS A 15 11.17 -2.96 -16.13
CA LYS A 15 12.40 -2.96 -15.33
C LYS A 15 12.35 -3.93 -14.15
N TYR A 16 11.27 -4.71 -14.00
CA TYR A 16 11.03 -5.54 -12.81
C TYR A 16 12.07 -6.64 -12.58
N LYS A 17 12.65 -7.22 -13.64
CA LYS A 17 13.73 -8.20 -13.47
C LYS A 17 14.90 -7.60 -12.68
N LYS A 18 15.41 -6.46 -13.14
CA LYS A 18 16.49 -5.72 -12.45
C LYS A 18 16.12 -5.33 -11.03
N LEU A 19 14.87 -4.96 -10.76
CA LEU A 19 14.39 -4.63 -9.42
C LEU A 19 14.34 -5.86 -8.49
N VAL A 20 13.86 -6.98 -9.00
CA VAL A 20 13.74 -8.25 -8.27
C VAL A 20 15.10 -8.86 -7.96
N ASP A 21 16.17 -8.45 -8.62
CA ASP A 21 17.53 -8.94 -8.37
C ASP A 21 18.34 -8.06 -7.38
N GLU A 22 17.87 -6.85 -7.03
CA GLU A 22 18.59 -5.93 -6.13
C GLU A 22 18.73 -6.43 -4.68
N LYS A 23 19.63 -5.88 -3.88
CA LYS A 23 19.81 -6.33 -2.48
C LYS A 23 18.57 -6.01 -1.61
N SER A 24 18.12 -6.97 -0.78
CA SER A 24 16.88 -6.83 0.03
C SER A 24 16.89 -5.59 0.92
N GLY A 25 17.98 -5.37 1.66
CA GLY A 25 18.11 -4.21 2.55
C GLY A 25 18.06 -2.88 1.80
N LYS A 26 18.51 -2.85 0.55
CA LYS A 26 18.48 -1.65 -0.29
C LYS A 26 17.06 -1.33 -0.78
N VAL A 27 16.31 -2.35 -1.19
CA VAL A 27 14.89 -2.20 -1.55
C VAL A 27 14.09 -1.75 -0.33
N PHE A 28 14.29 -2.40 0.82
CA PHE A 28 13.64 -2.03 2.07
C PHE A 28 13.94 -0.58 2.45
N GLY A 29 15.22 -0.19 2.49
CA GLY A 29 15.60 1.18 2.83
C GLY A 29 15.03 2.22 1.87
N ALA A 30 14.99 1.92 0.56
CA ALA A 30 14.45 2.85 -0.43
C ALA A 30 12.95 3.05 -0.27
N LEU A 31 12.20 1.98 0.00
CA LEU A 31 10.77 2.07 0.29
C LEU A 31 10.52 2.76 1.64
N LEU A 32 11.29 2.43 2.68
CA LEU A 32 11.21 3.09 3.98
C LEU A 32 11.38 4.61 3.86
N LEU A 33 12.39 5.05 3.11
CA LEU A 33 12.58 6.48 2.85
C LEU A 33 11.37 7.10 2.17
N CYS A 34 10.78 6.44 1.16
CA CYS A 34 9.56 6.93 0.53
C CYS A 34 8.38 7.03 1.52
N PHE A 35 8.17 6.03 2.36
CA PHE A 35 7.11 6.07 3.37
C PHE A 35 7.31 7.22 4.37
N ILE A 36 8.56 7.47 4.80
CA ILE A 36 8.89 8.62 5.65
C ILE A 36 8.60 9.94 4.91
N LEU A 37 8.96 10.07 3.63
CA LEU A 37 8.67 11.27 2.85
C LEU A 37 7.16 11.52 2.70
N LEU A 38 6.37 10.48 2.42
CA LEU A 38 4.90 10.60 2.35
C LEU A 38 4.30 11.02 3.70
N ALA A 39 4.83 10.48 4.81
CA ALA A 39 4.42 10.86 6.15
C ALA A 39 4.79 12.31 6.48
N LEU A 40 5.96 12.79 6.06
CA LEU A 40 6.37 14.20 6.22
C LEU A 40 5.47 15.14 5.42
N ILE A 41 5.10 14.79 4.19
CA ILE A 41 4.15 15.59 3.40
C ILE A 41 2.79 15.67 4.12
N THR A 42 2.33 14.54 4.66
CA THR A 42 1.09 14.47 5.45
C THR A 42 1.17 15.34 6.71
N ALA A 43 2.28 15.26 7.43
CA ALA A 43 2.54 16.05 8.63
C ALA A 43 2.58 17.54 8.32
N PHE A 44 3.27 17.94 7.24
CA PHE A 44 3.36 19.33 6.82
C PHE A 44 1.97 19.91 6.53
N ARG A 45 1.11 19.18 5.80
CA ARG A 45 -0.27 19.60 5.55
C ARG A 45 -1.07 19.78 6.84
N ALA A 46 -0.94 18.84 7.78
CA ALA A 46 -1.63 18.93 9.07
C ALA A 46 -1.15 20.14 9.90
N VAL A 47 0.17 20.38 9.93
CA VAL A 47 0.77 21.53 10.64
C VAL A 47 0.37 22.86 9.97
N SER A 48 0.32 22.93 8.64
CA SER A 48 -0.15 24.13 7.93
C SER A 48 -1.60 24.46 8.30
N GLY A 49 -2.49 23.47 8.31
CA GLY A 49 -3.88 23.67 8.75
C GLY A 49 -3.98 24.13 10.21
N MET A 50 -3.10 23.63 11.08
CA MET A 50 -3.02 24.10 12.46
C MET A 50 -2.50 25.55 12.58
N GLY A 51 -1.60 25.97 11.67
CA GLY A 51 -1.14 27.35 11.57
C GLY A 51 -2.26 28.31 11.16
N GLU A 52 -3.10 27.90 10.22
CA GLU A 52 -4.30 28.65 9.85
C GLU A 52 -5.28 28.75 11.03
N LEU A 53 -5.49 27.65 11.76
CA LEU A 53 -6.29 27.64 12.98
C LEU A 53 -5.72 28.59 14.04
N LYS A 54 -4.40 28.57 14.27
CA LYS A 54 -3.74 29.50 15.20
C LYS A 54 -4.03 30.95 14.83
N ASN A 55 -3.90 31.30 13.55
CA ASN A 55 -4.16 32.65 13.07
C ASN A 55 -5.64 33.04 13.21
N ALA A 56 -6.56 32.10 12.97
CA ALA A 56 -7.99 32.30 13.19
C ALA A 56 -8.30 32.54 14.67
N VAL A 57 -7.71 31.77 15.59
CA VAL A 57 -7.88 31.96 17.04
C VAL A 57 -7.34 33.32 17.48
N ILE A 58 -6.18 33.76 16.97
CA ILE A 58 -5.63 35.09 17.29
C ILE A 58 -6.58 36.20 16.84
N ARG A 59 -7.14 36.08 15.63
CA ARG A 59 -7.91 37.15 14.97
C ARG A 59 -9.37 37.22 15.41
N GLU A 60 -10.02 36.08 15.56
CA GLU A 60 -11.47 35.99 15.73
C GLU A 60 -11.90 35.67 17.16
N CYS A 61 -11.07 34.95 17.94
CA CYS A 61 -11.43 34.54 19.30
C CYS A 61 -11.12 35.68 20.29
N PRO A 62 -12.09 36.15 21.09
CA PRO A 62 -11.83 37.09 22.17
C PRO A 62 -10.85 36.53 23.20
N ASP A 63 -10.25 37.42 23.99
CA ASP A 63 -9.38 36.98 25.07
C ASP A 63 -10.22 36.26 26.14
N PHE A 64 -9.73 35.10 26.57
CA PHE A 64 -10.38 34.26 27.58
C PHE A 64 -9.35 33.71 28.56
N ASP A 65 -9.84 33.42 29.77
CA ASP A 65 -9.09 32.75 30.83
C ASP A 65 -9.98 31.73 31.55
N LEU A 66 -9.49 30.50 31.67
CA LEU A 66 -10.03 29.46 32.52
C LEU A 66 -9.04 29.28 33.67
N SER A 67 -9.43 29.64 34.88
CA SER A 67 -8.61 29.45 36.07
C SER A 67 -9.48 29.15 37.28
N ASN A 68 -8.98 28.29 38.18
CA ASN A 68 -9.68 27.88 39.41
C ASN A 68 -11.09 27.29 39.17
N GLY A 69 -11.32 26.68 38.00
CA GLY A 69 -12.61 26.09 37.62
C GLY A 69 -13.65 27.09 37.10
N GLU A 70 -13.27 28.33 36.85
CA GLU A 70 -14.15 29.34 36.22
C GLU A 70 -13.55 29.85 34.91
N PHE A 71 -14.38 29.88 33.87
CA PHE A 71 -14.10 30.44 32.56
C PHE A 71 -14.61 31.87 32.48
N THR A 72 -13.78 32.75 31.96
CA THR A 72 -14.08 34.17 31.74
C THR A 72 -13.70 34.55 30.32
N ILE A 73 -14.47 35.44 29.71
CA ILE A 73 -14.22 35.91 28.34
C ILE A 73 -14.51 37.41 28.25
N ASP A 74 -13.67 38.14 27.52
CA ASP A 74 -13.82 39.60 27.36
C ASP A 74 -15.13 39.98 26.62
N LYS A 75 -15.53 39.15 25.66
CA LYS A 75 -16.72 39.37 24.85
C LYS A 75 -17.36 38.06 24.44
N ASP A 76 -18.69 37.99 24.52
CA ASP A 76 -19.44 36.87 23.98
C ASP A 76 -19.09 36.59 22.51
N TYR A 77 -18.77 35.34 22.22
CA TYR A 77 -18.41 34.89 20.88
C TYR A 77 -19.48 33.94 20.34
N LYS A 78 -19.94 34.21 19.11
CA LYS A 78 -20.89 33.36 18.40
C LYS A 78 -20.39 33.08 16.98
N TYR A 79 -20.32 31.81 16.64
CA TYR A 79 -20.11 31.32 15.28
C TYR A 79 -21.27 30.40 14.90
N ASP A 80 -21.89 30.63 13.75
CA ASP A 80 -23.09 29.94 13.31
C ASP A 80 -23.07 29.87 11.78
N ASN A 81 -22.21 28.99 11.25
CA ASN A 81 -21.97 28.80 9.82
C ASN A 81 -21.46 27.37 9.53
N ASP A 82 -21.60 26.92 8.27
CA ASP A 82 -21.04 25.66 7.77
C ASP A 82 -21.40 24.40 8.59
N GLY A 83 -22.62 24.33 9.12
CA GLY A 83 -23.06 23.20 9.95
C GLY A 83 -22.42 23.18 11.35
N VAL A 84 -21.70 24.23 11.75
CA VAL A 84 -21.07 24.37 13.07
C VAL A 84 -21.73 25.50 13.85
N TYR A 85 -22.16 25.20 15.07
CA TYR A 85 -22.61 26.19 16.04
C TYR A 85 -21.60 26.28 17.19
N CYS A 86 -21.02 27.45 17.42
CA CYS A 86 -20.19 27.72 18.58
C CYS A 86 -20.73 28.94 19.32
N TYR A 87 -20.97 28.80 20.62
CA TYR A 87 -21.35 29.92 21.48
C TYR A 87 -20.52 29.90 22.77
N ILE A 88 -19.84 31.00 23.05
CA ILE A 88 -18.94 31.14 24.20
C ILE A 88 -19.38 32.39 24.96
N SER A 89 -19.79 32.22 26.21
CA SER A 89 -20.26 33.32 27.06
C SER A 89 -20.11 32.94 28.53
N ASP A 90 -19.53 33.83 29.32
CA ASP A 90 -19.45 33.66 30.78
C ASP A 90 -20.75 34.05 31.51
N ASN A 91 -21.75 34.57 30.78
CA ASN A 91 -23.10 34.82 31.29
C ASN A 91 -23.90 33.52 31.51
N ILE A 92 -23.46 32.41 30.91
CA ILE A 92 -24.05 31.09 31.12
C ILE A 92 -23.34 30.44 32.32
N GLU A 93 -24.02 30.31 33.46
CA GLU A 93 -23.40 29.76 34.67
C GLU A 93 -22.90 28.32 34.46
N THR A 94 -23.76 27.43 33.94
CA THR A 94 -23.43 26.02 33.66
C THR A 94 -24.03 25.60 32.33
N VAL A 95 -23.34 24.69 31.63
CA VAL A 95 -23.81 24.10 30.37
C VAL A 95 -24.15 22.64 30.61
N SER A 96 -25.40 22.28 30.34
CA SER A 96 -25.90 20.90 30.42
C SER A 96 -26.05 20.26 29.03
N ALA A 97 -26.13 18.94 28.99
CA ALA A 97 -26.39 18.20 27.74
C ALA A 97 -27.74 18.61 27.12
N ALA A 98 -28.73 18.98 27.95
CA ALA A 98 -30.01 19.46 27.48
C ALA A 98 -29.91 20.80 26.74
N ASP A 99 -28.98 21.68 27.13
CA ASP A 99 -28.75 22.96 26.43
C ASP A 99 -28.23 22.71 25.01
N VAL A 100 -27.28 21.77 24.87
CA VAL A 100 -26.73 21.34 23.58
C VAL A 100 -27.81 20.65 22.73
N GLU A 101 -28.61 19.77 23.33
CA GLU A 101 -29.69 19.06 22.66
C GLU A 101 -30.78 20.02 22.11
N ARG A 102 -31.11 21.08 22.85
CA ARG A 102 -32.04 22.12 22.37
C ARG A 102 -31.51 22.80 21.11
N VAL A 103 -30.21 23.07 21.04
CA VAL A 103 -29.60 23.65 19.85
C VAL A 103 -29.58 22.64 18.70
N ALA A 104 -29.27 21.36 18.98
CA ALA A 104 -29.30 20.30 17.97
C ALA A 104 -30.70 20.11 17.36
N LYS A 105 -31.75 20.24 18.18
CA LYS A 105 -33.17 20.11 17.77
C LYS A 105 -33.77 21.39 17.18
N SER A 106 -33.01 22.48 17.06
CA SER A 106 -33.51 23.78 16.57
C SER A 106 -33.86 23.82 15.07
N GLY A 107 -33.73 22.69 14.35
CA GLY A 107 -34.14 22.53 12.96
C GLY A 107 -33.07 22.91 11.92
N ARG A 108 -31.87 23.30 12.34
CA ARG A 108 -30.75 23.70 11.46
C ARG A 108 -29.75 22.59 11.12
N ASN A 109 -29.93 21.36 11.63
CA ASN A 109 -29.07 20.20 11.38
C ASN A 109 -27.57 20.53 11.47
N TYR A 110 -27.11 20.97 12.65
CA TYR A 110 -25.68 21.17 12.90
C TYR A 110 -24.96 19.82 12.99
N ASP A 111 -23.81 19.72 12.32
CA ASP A 111 -22.87 18.61 12.40
C ASP A 111 -22.02 18.69 13.68
N SER A 112 -21.76 19.91 14.16
CA SER A 112 -21.05 20.13 15.42
C SER A 112 -21.61 21.31 16.20
N ILE A 113 -21.73 21.14 17.52
CA ILE A 113 -22.18 22.19 18.44
C ILE A 113 -21.15 22.29 19.57
N ILE A 114 -20.77 23.51 19.92
CA ILE A 114 -19.90 23.83 21.05
C ILE A 114 -20.55 24.96 21.82
N ILE A 115 -20.80 24.76 23.11
CA ILE A 115 -21.32 25.78 24.02
C ILE A 115 -20.38 25.83 25.21
N ILE A 116 -19.82 27.00 25.51
CA ILE A 116 -18.91 27.21 26.65
C ILE A 116 -19.51 28.26 27.57
N GLY A 117 -19.75 27.87 28.81
CA GLY A 117 -20.24 28.71 29.91
C GLY A 117 -19.15 28.93 30.97
N LYS A 118 -19.50 29.61 32.05
CA LYS A 118 -18.60 29.95 33.16
C LYS A 118 -18.04 28.72 33.88
N LYS A 119 -18.86 27.71 34.18
CA LYS A 119 -18.44 26.53 34.95
C LYS A 119 -18.44 25.23 34.15
N GLY A 120 -18.70 25.28 32.86
CA GLY A 120 -18.66 24.08 32.05
C GLY A 120 -18.87 24.33 30.57
N ALA A 121 -18.61 23.29 29.79
CA ALA A 121 -18.81 23.28 28.35
C ALA A 121 -19.62 22.07 27.92
N GLY A 122 -20.38 22.22 26.84
CA GLY A 122 -21.16 21.16 26.21
C GLY A 122 -20.82 21.09 24.74
N THR A 123 -20.64 19.87 24.22
CA THR A 123 -20.38 19.65 22.80
C THR A 123 -21.32 18.59 22.22
N TYR A 124 -21.63 18.75 20.94
CA TYR A 124 -22.22 17.72 20.10
C TYR A 124 -21.29 17.50 18.92
N ASN A 125 -20.79 16.28 18.76
CA ASN A 125 -19.98 15.88 17.62
C ASN A 125 -20.16 14.38 17.40
N ASN A 126 -20.12 13.93 16.14
CA ASN A 126 -20.30 12.51 15.79
C ASN A 126 -21.55 11.85 16.42
N ARG A 127 -22.63 12.62 16.58
CA ARG A 127 -23.89 12.20 17.22
C ARG A 127 -23.82 11.89 18.71
N GLU A 128 -22.75 12.27 19.38
CA GLU A 128 -22.59 12.15 20.83
C GLU A 128 -22.66 13.52 21.49
N TYR A 129 -23.36 13.58 22.63
CA TYR A 129 -23.38 14.73 23.51
C TYR A 129 -22.35 14.53 24.61
N GLN A 130 -21.48 15.50 24.81
CA GLN A 130 -20.49 15.49 25.87
C GLN A 130 -20.60 16.77 26.67
N THR A 131 -20.41 16.67 27.99
CA THR A 131 -20.36 17.80 28.90
C THR A 131 -19.11 17.72 29.73
N ILE A 132 -18.52 18.88 29.99
CA ILE A 132 -17.28 19.05 30.74
C ILE A 132 -17.60 20.02 31.88
N ASP A 133 -17.35 19.58 33.11
CA ASP A 133 -17.40 20.45 34.29
C ASP A 133 -16.01 21.06 34.51
N PHE A 134 -15.94 22.38 34.67
CA PHE A 134 -14.68 23.08 34.91
C PHE A 134 -14.16 22.90 36.33
N ASP A 135 -15.00 22.43 37.27
CA ASP A 135 -14.54 22.07 38.61
C ASP A 135 -13.48 20.96 38.60
N ASP A 136 -13.51 20.07 37.61
CA ASP A 136 -12.49 19.03 37.39
C ASP A 136 -11.12 19.62 37.02
N PHE A 137 -11.08 20.89 36.61
CA PHE A 137 -9.90 21.61 36.12
C PHE A 137 -9.43 22.70 37.09
N LYS A 138 -9.80 22.66 38.38
CA LYS A 138 -9.37 23.64 39.39
C LYS A 138 -7.86 23.86 39.48
N ASN A 139 -7.08 22.81 39.23
CA ASN A 139 -5.60 22.86 39.26
C ASN A 139 -4.97 23.21 37.90
N PHE A 140 -5.79 23.55 36.91
CA PHE A 140 -5.38 23.85 35.55
C PHE A 140 -5.73 25.30 35.21
N SER A 141 -4.86 25.94 34.44
CA SER A 141 -5.11 27.30 33.94
C SER A 141 -4.87 27.38 32.44
N LEU A 142 -5.89 27.79 31.70
CA LEU A 142 -5.88 27.87 30.25
C LEU A 142 -6.31 29.27 29.82
N SER A 143 -5.38 30.01 29.23
CA SER A 143 -5.66 31.28 28.60
C SER A 143 -5.48 31.18 27.09
N LYS A 144 -6.04 32.13 26.35
CA LYS A 144 -5.80 32.25 24.90
C LYS A 144 -4.30 32.29 24.57
N ASP A 145 -3.51 33.02 25.35
CA ASP A 145 -2.05 33.09 25.18
C ASP A 145 -1.40 31.71 25.29
N LYS A 146 -1.73 30.94 26.34
CA LYS A 146 -1.21 29.57 26.50
C LYS A 146 -1.64 28.65 25.36
N VAL A 147 -2.89 28.77 24.86
CA VAL A 147 -3.35 28.00 23.69
C VAL A 147 -2.50 28.32 22.47
N VAL A 148 -2.32 29.60 22.16
CA VAL A 148 -1.66 30.08 20.95
C VAL A 148 -0.15 29.86 20.96
N ASN A 149 0.50 30.02 22.11
CA ASN A 149 1.95 30.04 22.24
C ASN A 149 2.55 28.76 22.83
N THR A 150 1.76 27.95 23.54
CA THR A 150 2.25 26.71 24.16
C THR A 150 1.57 25.48 23.57
N TYR A 151 0.23 25.40 23.63
CA TYR A 151 -0.47 24.16 23.29
C TYR A 151 -0.53 23.88 21.78
N LEU A 152 -0.88 24.88 20.94
CA LEU A 152 -0.91 24.69 19.48
C LEU A 152 0.48 24.33 18.91
N PRO A 153 1.59 24.99 19.29
CA PRO A 153 2.92 24.56 18.87
C PRO A 153 3.30 23.17 19.37
N ALA A 154 2.97 22.81 20.62
CA ALA A 154 3.22 21.46 21.15
C ALA A 154 2.45 20.39 20.36
N LEU A 155 1.19 20.65 20.01
CA LEU A 155 0.38 19.75 19.17
C LEU A 155 1.02 19.56 17.78
N ASN A 156 1.60 20.59 17.18
CA ASN A 156 2.32 20.43 15.91
C ASN A 156 3.49 19.44 16.01
N ILE A 157 4.27 19.51 17.09
CA ILE A 157 5.37 18.58 17.33
C ILE A 157 4.83 17.15 17.51
N ILE A 158 3.76 16.99 18.28
CA ILE A 158 3.10 15.68 18.51
C ILE A 158 2.59 15.10 17.20
N ILE A 159 1.97 15.92 16.33
CA ILE A 159 1.48 15.51 15.01
C ILE A 159 2.64 15.02 14.15
N VAL A 160 3.74 15.78 14.06
CA VAL A 160 4.92 15.39 13.26
C VAL A 160 5.52 14.07 13.79
N ALA A 161 5.69 13.95 15.10
CA ALA A 161 6.20 12.72 15.73
C ALA A 161 5.26 11.53 15.47
N GLY A 162 3.94 11.74 15.63
CA GLY A 162 2.92 10.74 15.37
C GLY A 162 2.90 10.27 13.91
N CYS A 163 3.07 11.19 12.94
CA CYS A 163 3.19 10.83 11.53
C CYS A 163 4.44 10.00 11.24
N ILE A 164 5.59 10.35 11.82
CA ILE A 164 6.84 9.58 11.65
C ILE A 164 6.69 8.17 12.22
N ILE A 165 6.17 8.04 13.45
CA ILE A 165 5.88 6.74 14.06
C ILE A 165 4.88 5.96 13.20
N GLY A 166 3.82 6.61 12.74
CA GLY A 166 2.82 6.05 11.83
C GLY A 166 3.43 5.56 10.51
N ALA A 167 4.50 6.17 10.00
CA ALA A 167 5.22 5.70 8.83
C ALA A 167 5.84 4.32 9.04
N PHE A 168 6.44 4.08 10.22
CA PHE A 168 7.02 2.78 10.59
C PHE A 168 5.94 1.70 10.71
N PHE A 169 4.79 2.01 11.31
CA PHE A 169 3.65 1.09 11.32
C PHE A 169 3.10 0.84 9.91
N SER A 170 3.01 1.88 9.09
CA SER A 170 2.49 1.79 7.72
C SER A 170 3.33 0.88 6.85
N ILE A 171 4.67 0.99 6.93
CA ILE A 171 5.55 0.08 6.17
C ILE A 171 5.47 -1.35 6.71
N ALA A 172 5.34 -1.55 8.04
CA ALA A 172 5.17 -2.88 8.60
C ALA A 172 3.88 -3.55 8.08
N ILE A 173 2.74 -2.84 8.12
CA ILE A 173 1.46 -3.30 7.57
C ILE A 173 1.56 -3.53 6.06
N TYR A 174 2.28 -2.67 5.35
CA TYR A 174 2.50 -2.80 3.91
C TYR A 174 3.22 -4.11 3.56
N TYR A 175 4.28 -4.44 4.28
CA TYR A 175 5.02 -5.69 4.12
C TYR A 175 4.19 -6.91 4.55
N LEU A 176 3.46 -6.82 5.66
CA LEU A 176 2.54 -7.88 6.11
C LEU A 176 1.48 -8.19 5.03
N MET A 177 0.86 -7.17 4.46
CA MET A 177 -0.12 -7.35 3.40
C MET A 177 0.53 -7.89 2.10
N SER A 178 1.82 -7.67 1.90
CA SER A 178 2.55 -8.24 0.77
C SER A 178 2.88 -9.72 0.98
N LEU A 179 3.06 -10.16 2.25
CA LEU A 179 3.20 -11.58 2.60
C LEU A 179 1.92 -12.38 2.34
N ILE A 180 0.75 -11.74 2.46
CA ILE A 180 -0.53 -12.37 2.12
C ILE A 180 -0.72 -12.40 0.59
N LEU A 181 -0.47 -11.28 -0.08
CA LEU A 181 -0.71 -11.17 -1.52
C LEU A 181 0.25 -11.99 -2.39
N GLN A 182 1.44 -12.35 -1.90
CA GLN A 182 2.36 -13.20 -2.65
C GLN A 182 1.79 -14.60 -2.97
N PHE A 183 0.83 -15.11 -2.18
CA PHE A 183 0.16 -16.38 -2.47
C PHE A 183 -0.73 -16.24 -3.71
N VAL A 184 -1.45 -15.11 -3.84
CA VAL A 184 -2.23 -14.77 -5.02
C VAL A 184 -1.31 -14.58 -6.24
N THR A 185 -0.20 -13.86 -6.07
CA THR A 185 0.82 -13.69 -7.12
C THR A 185 1.36 -15.04 -7.60
N GLY A 186 1.62 -15.98 -6.68
CA GLY A 186 2.07 -17.33 -7.00
C GLY A 186 1.01 -18.16 -7.75
N ALA A 187 -0.25 -18.06 -7.34
CA ALA A 187 -1.36 -18.71 -8.04
C ALA A 187 -1.48 -18.18 -9.49
N PHE A 188 -1.36 -16.87 -9.69
CA PHE A 188 -1.36 -16.27 -11.03
C PHE A 188 -0.14 -16.65 -11.85
N SER A 189 1.06 -16.74 -11.25
CA SER A 189 2.26 -17.15 -11.99
C SER A 189 2.15 -18.57 -12.53
N LYS A 190 1.63 -19.50 -11.72
CA LYS A 190 1.41 -20.89 -12.13
C LYS A 190 0.27 -21.02 -13.14
N GLY A 191 -0.86 -20.36 -12.87
CA GLY A 191 -2.07 -20.48 -13.70
C GLY A 191 -1.94 -19.81 -15.07
N PHE A 192 -1.57 -18.52 -15.09
CA PHE A 192 -1.57 -17.73 -16.34
C PHE A 192 -0.26 -17.79 -17.10
N PHE A 193 0.88 -17.85 -16.38
CA PHE A 193 2.21 -17.77 -17.00
C PHE A 193 2.96 -19.09 -17.01
N LYS A 194 2.34 -20.17 -16.51
CA LYS A 194 2.91 -21.54 -16.44
C LYS A 194 4.33 -21.56 -15.86
N ARG A 195 4.61 -20.66 -14.91
CA ARG A 195 5.93 -20.48 -14.31
C ARG A 195 5.85 -20.60 -12.79
N GLU A 196 6.73 -21.42 -12.26
CA GLU A 196 7.00 -21.48 -10.83
C GLU A 196 8.03 -20.42 -10.47
N LEU A 197 7.62 -19.48 -9.63
CA LEU A 197 8.51 -18.47 -9.07
C LEU A 197 8.96 -18.92 -7.68
N ASN A 198 10.22 -18.65 -7.35
CA ASN A 198 10.75 -18.84 -6.02
C ASN A 198 10.07 -17.88 -5.02
N GLU A 199 9.99 -18.27 -3.74
CA GLU A 199 9.37 -17.46 -2.68
C GLU A 199 9.88 -16.02 -2.67
N LYS A 200 11.21 -15.86 -2.76
CA LYS A 200 11.87 -14.56 -2.82
C LYS A 200 11.40 -13.72 -4.01
N GLU A 201 11.24 -14.32 -5.19
CA GLU A 201 10.80 -13.61 -6.39
C GLU A 201 9.33 -13.19 -6.27
N ARG A 202 8.46 -14.11 -5.83
CA ARG A 202 7.03 -13.84 -5.60
C ARG A 202 6.83 -12.67 -4.64
N PHE A 203 7.55 -12.72 -3.52
CA PHE A 203 7.48 -11.67 -2.51
C PHE A 203 7.95 -10.33 -3.06
N ARG A 204 9.09 -10.29 -3.76
CA ARG A 204 9.64 -9.04 -4.31
C ARG A 204 8.77 -8.44 -5.39
N ILE A 205 8.25 -9.25 -6.31
CA ILE A 205 7.31 -8.78 -7.34
C ILE A 205 6.06 -8.19 -6.68
N THR A 206 5.55 -8.82 -5.61
CA THR A 206 4.38 -8.34 -4.88
C THR A 206 4.67 -7.02 -4.14
N VAL A 207 5.78 -6.94 -3.39
CA VAL A 207 6.19 -5.74 -2.65
C VAL A 207 6.44 -4.56 -3.58
N LEU A 208 7.14 -4.77 -4.69
CA LEU A 208 7.44 -3.70 -5.64
C LEU A 208 6.20 -3.34 -6.48
N GLY A 209 5.42 -4.34 -6.91
CA GLY A 209 4.21 -4.16 -7.71
C GLY A 209 3.09 -3.44 -6.97
N LYS A 210 3.00 -3.59 -5.65
CA LYS A 210 2.04 -2.83 -4.84
C LYS A 210 2.43 -1.37 -4.63
N PHE A 211 3.70 -1.02 -4.80
CA PHE A 211 4.18 0.29 -4.38
C PHE A 211 3.61 1.42 -5.27
N PRO A 212 3.64 1.33 -6.61
CA PRO A 212 3.01 2.32 -7.47
C PRO A 212 1.51 2.56 -7.20
N PRO A 213 0.64 1.53 -7.18
CA PRO A 213 -0.77 1.75 -6.90
C PRO A 213 -0.99 2.25 -5.45
N TYR A 214 -0.14 1.89 -4.49
CA TYR A 214 -0.19 2.47 -3.14
C TYR A 214 0.04 3.99 -3.17
N VAL A 215 1.09 4.45 -3.86
CA VAL A 215 1.42 5.87 -3.98
C VAL A 215 0.34 6.62 -4.75
N ILE A 216 -0.14 6.06 -5.87
CA ILE A 216 -1.21 6.68 -6.68
C ILE A 216 -2.47 6.86 -5.85
N ILE A 217 -2.88 5.83 -5.09
CA ILE A 217 -4.07 5.91 -4.23
C ILE A 217 -3.86 6.90 -3.08
N TRP A 218 -2.66 6.97 -2.50
CA TRP A 218 -2.33 7.98 -1.49
C TRP A 218 -2.48 9.40 -2.06
N ILE A 219 -2.03 9.64 -3.30
CA ILE A 219 -2.22 10.93 -4.00
C ILE A 219 -3.70 11.20 -4.30
N ILE A 220 -4.45 10.20 -4.78
CA ILE A 220 -5.89 10.36 -5.06
C ILE A 220 -6.65 10.71 -3.78
N ASN A 221 -6.34 10.05 -2.66
CA ASN A 221 -6.93 10.32 -1.35
C ASN A 221 -6.59 11.71 -0.80
N LEU A 222 -5.63 12.41 -1.40
CA LEU A 222 -5.34 13.80 -1.10
C LEU A 222 -6.43 14.76 -1.65
N LEU A 223 -7.13 14.33 -2.72
CA LEU A 223 -8.03 15.15 -3.54
C LEU A 223 -9.49 14.67 -3.52
N LEU A 224 -9.73 13.36 -3.38
CA LEU A 224 -11.05 12.75 -3.45
C LEU A 224 -11.35 11.88 -2.23
N PRO A 225 -12.63 11.75 -1.82
CA PRO A 225 -13.02 10.82 -0.78
C PRO A 225 -12.68 9.37 -1.16
N ASN A 226 -12.27 8.62 -0.14
CA ASN A 226 -11.57 7.34 -0.21
C ASN A 226 -12.28 6.31 -1.12
N PRO A 227 -11.61 5.71 -2.13
CA PRO A 227 -12.21 4.67 -2.93
C PRO A 227 -12.54 3.43 -2.09
N ILE A 228 -13.64 2.76 -2.43
CA ILE A 228 -14.09 1.53 -1.78
C ILE A 228 -12.94 0.50 -1.77
N PHE A 229 -12.74 -0.18 -0.63
CA PHE A 229 -11.66 -1.16 -0.39
C PHE A 229 -11.42 -2.13 -1.57
N LEU A 230 -12.50 -2.62 -2.19
CA LEU A 230 -12.44 -3.55 -3.31
C LEU A 230 -11.76 -2.95 -4.55
N ILE A 231 -12.04 -1.68 -4.88
CA ILE A 231 -11.43 -1.00 -6.03
C ILE A 231 -9.91 -0.90 -5.84
N ARG A 232 -9.48 -0.55 -4.63
CA ARG A 232 -8.06 -0.48 -4.26
C ARG A 232 -7.36 -1.83 -4.43
N LEU A 233 -8.01 -2.92 -4.02
CA LEU A 233 -7.47 -4.26 -4.15
C LEU A 233 -7.36 -4.69 -5.62
N LEU A 234 -8.37 -4.40 -6.45
CA LEU A 234 -8.36 -4.72 -7.88
C LEU A 234 -7.25 -3.97 -8.63
N ILE A 235 -7.07 -2.68 -8.36
CA ILE A 235 -5.99 -1.88 -8.97
C ILE A 235 -4.61 -2.47 -8.62
N GLN A 236 -4.42 -2.86 -7.35
CA GLN A 236 -3.16 -3.48 -6.92
C GLN A 236 -2.91 -4.81 -7.61
N LEU A 237 -3.90 -5.70 -7.65
CA LEU A 237 -3.77 -7.00 -8.32
C LEU A 237 -3.51 -6.85 -9.82
N GLY A 238 -4.19 -5.90 -10.48
CA GLY A 238 -3.97 -5.60 -11.90
C GLY A 238 -2.53 -5.18 -12.18
N PHE A 239 -1.98 -4.26 -11.38
CA PHE A 239 -0.60 -3.81 -11.55
C PHE A 239 0.43 -4.89 -11.22
N ILE A 240 0.23 -5.68 -10.16
CA ILE A 240 1.10 -6.82 -9.84
C ILE A 240 1.13 -7.82 -10.99
N THR A 241 -0.03 -8.13 -11.58
CA THR A 241 -0.15 -9.05 -12.73
C THR A 241 0.58 -8.51 -13.95
N LEU A 242 0.49 -7.20 -14.20
CA LEU A 242 1.26 -6.53 -15.26
C LEU A 242 2.77 -6.65 -15.04
N CYS A 243 3.25 -6.39 -13.82
CA CYS A 243 4.65 -6.55 -13.46
C CYS A 243 5.13 -7.99 -13.61
N LEU A 244 4.29 -8.95 -13.21
CA LEU A 244 4.55 -10.37 -13.36
C LEU A 244 4.71 -10.76 -14.84
N TYR A 245 3.83 -10.28 -15.73
CA TYR A 245 3.94 -10.50 -17.18
C TYR A 245 5.29 -10.01 -17.76
N PHE A 246 5.71 -8.80 -17.41
CA PHE A 246 6.99 -8.28 -17.90
C PHE A 246 8.19 -9.01 -17.31
N TYR A 247 8.11 -9.40 -16.03
CA TYR A 247 9.15 -10.19 -15.38
C TYR A 247 9.38 -11.52 -16.11
N THR A 248 8.30 -12.30 -16.32
CA THR A 248 8.41 -13.62 -16.97
C THR A 248 8.90 -13.51 -18.41
N ARG A 249 8.50 -12.46 -19.15
CA ARG A 249 8.98 -12.21 -20.51
C ARG A 249 10.47 -11.88 -20.57
N SER A 250 10.94 -10.99 -19.69
CA SER A 250 12.36 -10.58 -19.69
C SER A 250 13.31 -11.72 -19.33
N ASP A 251 12.92 -12.54 -18.36
CA ASP A 251 13.74 -13.65 -17.90
C ASP A 251 13.79 -14.81 -18.91
N GLY A 252 12.70 -15.03 -19.66
CA GLY A 252 12.71 -15.96 -20.78
C GLY A 252 13.71 -15.58 -21.88
N GLN A 253 13.86 -14.28 -22.18
CA GLN A 253 14.80 -13.80 -23.19
C GLN A 253 16.27 -14.03 -22.81
N GLU A 254 16.64 -13.87 -21.53
CA GLU A 254 18.00 -14.12 -21.04
C GLU A 254 18.35 -15.61 -21.09
N MET A 255 17.41 -16.50 -20.74
CA MET A 255 17.57 -17.94 -20.91
C MET A 255 17.90 -18.28 -22.38
N TYR A 256 17.12 -17.79 -23.34
CA TYR A 256 17.40 -18.02 -24.76
C TYR A 256 18.77 -17.49 -25.21
N GLN A 257 19.19 -16.32 -24.72
CA GLN A 257 20.50 -15.75 -25.05
C GLN A 257 21.66 -16.53 -24.42
N GLN A 258 21.49 -17.05 -23.20
CA GLN A 258 22.49 -17.89 -22.54
C GLN A 258 22.64 -19.27 -23.23
N TYR A 259 21.52 -19.85 -23.70
CA TYR A 259 21.54 -21.07 -24.50
C TYR A 259 22.24 -20.87 -25.86
N GLN A 260 22.03 -19.74 -26.54
CA GLN A 260 22.73 -19.43 -27.79
C GLN A 260 24.22 -19.14 -27.58
N GLY A 261 24.59 -18.50 -26.47
CA GLY A 261 25.99 -18.25 -26.12
C GLY A 261 26.80 -19.53 -25.84
N GLN A 262 26.16 -20.55 -25.25
CA GLN A 262 26.80 -21.83 -24.95
C GLN A 262 26.92 -22.80 -26.14
N GLN A 263 26.22 -22.57 -27.26
CA GLN A 263 26.37 -23.37 -28.48
C GLN A 263 27.54 -22.93 -29.39
N SER A 264 28.35 -21.97 -28.94
CA SER A 264 29.60 -21.57 -29.62
C SER A 264 30.69 -22.59 -29.29
N TYR A 265 30.76 -23.70 -30.02
CA TYR A 265 31.86 -24.67 -29.92
C TYR A 265 33.22 -23.99 -30.21
N PRO A 266 34.33 -24.38 -29.53
CA PRO A 266 35.66 -23.95 -29.93
C PRO A 266 35.92 -24.44 -31.35
N GLY A 267 36.19 -23.51 -32.27
CA GLY A 267 36.44 -23.82 -33.67
C GLY A 267 37.54 -24.87 -33.80
N ALA A 268 37.21 -25.99 -34.44
CA ALA A 268 38.20 -26.90 -34.97
C ALA A 268 39.04 -26.12 -35.99
N GLN A 269 40.29 -25.84 -35.63
CA GLN A 269 41.30 -25.37 -36.57
C GLN A 269 41.57 -26.51 -37.56
N TYR A 270 41.02 -26.41 -38.76
CA TYR A 270 41.40 -27.28 -39.87
C TYR A 270 42.83 -26.92 -40.31
N PRO A 271 43.79 -27.86 -40.34
CA PRO A 271 45.08 -27.61 -40.94
C PRO A 271 44.91 -27.39 -42.45
N ASN A 272 45.36 -26.23 -42.89
CA ASN A 272 45.49 -25.83 -44.27
C ASN A 272 46.48 -26.78 -45.00
N GLN A 273 45.98 -27.75 -45.76
CA GLN A 273 46.80 -28.55 -46.70
C GLN A 273 46.47 -28.13 -48.13
N GLY A 274 47.27 -27.21 -48.65
CA GLY A 274 47.34 -26.92 -50.08
C GLY A 274 48.39 -27.77 -50.76
N GLN A 275 47.96 -28.74 -51.56
CA GLN A 275 48.71 -29.27 -52.72
C GLN A 275 47.70 -29.83 -53.73
N PRO A 276 47.68 -29.35 -54.99
CA PRO A 276 46.84 -29.91 -56.05
C PRO A 276 47.56 -31.07 -56.77
N TYR A 277 46.88 -32.22 -56.90
CA TYR A 277 47.28 -33.27 -57.84
C TYR A 277 46.45 -33.18 -59.13
N PRO A 278 47.07 -33.31 -60.32
CA PRO A 278 46.39 -33.18 -61.60
C PRO A 278 45.91 -34.54 -62.15
N GLY A 279 44.70 -34.54 -62.73
CA GLY A 279 44.31 -35.46 -63.80
C GLY A 279 43.35 -36.59 -63.46
N GLY A 280 42.29 -36.74 -64.27
CA GLY A 280 41.69 -38.05 -64.59
C GLY A 280 40.23 -38.30 -64.24
N GLN A 281 39.32 -37.82 -65.09
CA GLN A 281 38.10 -38.47 -65.64
C GLN A 281 37.15 -39.33 -64.77
N THR A 282 35.92 -38.82 -64.66
CA THR A 282 34.57 -39.43 -64.86
C THR A 282 34.28 -40.88 -64.47
N TYR A 283 33.27 -41.04 -63.59
CA TYR A 283 32.31 -42.16 -63.60
C TYR A 283 30.87 -41.64 -63.34
N PRO A 284 29.85 -42.11 -64.09
CA PRO A 284 28.44 -41.80 -63.82
C PRO A 284 27.77 -42.93 -63.03
N GLY A 285 26.89 -42.58 -62.10
CA GLY A 285 25.86 -43.50 -61.58
C GLY A 285 25.70 -43.49 -60.06
N GLY A 286 24.43 -43.41 -59.62
CA GLY A 286 24.03 -43.81 -58.27
C GLY A 286 23.22 -42.75 -57.52
N GLN A 287 21.91 -42.71 -57.76
CA GLN A 287 20.95 -42.13 -56.81
C GLN A 287 20.95 -42.97 -55.53
N GLN A 288 21.11 -42.35 -54.36
CA GLN A 288 20.56 -42.87 -53.10
C GLN A 288 20.00 -41.72 -52.27
N GLN A 289 18.68 -41.79 -52.04
CA GLN A 289 17.93 -41.01 -51.06
C GLN A 289 18.39 -41.38 -49.65
N TYR A 290 18.52 -40.39 -48.77
CA TYR A 290 18.36 -40.60 -47.33
C TYR A 290 17.38 -39.55 -46.77
N GLN A 291 16.18 -40.03 -46.42
CA GLN A 291 15.28 -39.43 -45.45
C GLN A 291 15.93 -39.52 -44.07
N SER A 292 15.97 -38.42 -43.32
CA SER A 292 16.22 -38.46 -41.87
C SER A 292 14.90 -38.45 -41.10
N GLN A 293 14.76 -39.47 -40.26
CA GLN A 293 13.58 -39.89 -39.52
C GLN A 293 13.33 -39.03 -38.26
N GLN A 294 12.05 -38.86 -37.94
CA GLN A 294 11.56 -38.44 -36.62
C GLN A 294 11.67 -39.60 -35.63
N PHE A 295 12.15 -39.30 -34.41
CA PHE A 295 12.21 -40.26 -33.30
C PHE A 295 11.20 -39.90 -32.20
N TYR A 296 10.30 -40.84 -31.92
CA TYR A 296 9.50 -40.96 -30.69
C TYR A 296 9.76 -42.37 -30.12
N PRO A 297 10.06 -42.51 -28.82
CA PRO A 297 9.85 -43.77 -28.09
C PRO A 297 8.85 -43.55 -26.94
N GLY A 298 7.93 -44.44 -26.56
CA GLY A 298 7.58 -45.79 -26.98
C GLY A 298 6.52 -46.29 -25.98
N GLN A 299 5.44 -46.91 -26.46
CA GLN A 299 4.51 -47.70 -25.66
C GLN A 299 4.92 -49.18 -25.74
N GLN A 300 4.77 -49.92 -24.64
CA GLN A 300 4.75 -51.39 -24.63
C GLN A 300 3.53 -51.90 -23.85
N SER A 301 3.20 -53.16 -24.09
CA SER A 301 1.87 -53.70 -24.38
C SER A 301 1.50 -54.86 -23.44
N PHE A 302 0.22 -54.91 -23.07
CA PHE A 302 -0.68 -56.04 -22.75
C PHE A 302 -0.21 -57.32 -22.03
N GLY A 303 -1.00 -57.69 -21.00
CA GLY A 303 -1.22 -59.07 -20.53
C GLY A 303 -2.65 -59.23 -19.99
N GLN A 304 -3.36 -60.28 -20.42
CA GLN A 304 -4.80 -60.55 -20.23
C GLN A 304 -5.17 -61.38 -18.98
N GLN A 305 -6.41 -61.15 -18.51
CA GLN A 305 -7.45 -62.07 -17.98
C GLN A 305 -7.21 -63.00 -16.78
N SER A 306 -8.11 -62.91 -15.76
CA SER A 306 -9.18 -63.91 -15.49
C SER A 306 -10.04 -63.54 -14.25
N TYR A 307 -11.37 -63.76 -14.33
CA TYR A 307 -12.35 -63.73 -13.22
C TYR A 307 -12.55 -65.15 -12.66
N PRO A 308 -12.86 -65.31 -11.36
CA PRO A 308 -14.25 -65.57 -10.90
C PRO A 308 -14.56 -64.79 -9.60
N GLY A 309 -15.77 -64.34 -9.23
CA GLY A 309 -17.05 -65.05 -9.14
C GLY A 309 -17.32 -65.43 -7.67
N GLY A 310 -18.26 -64.76 -6.98
CA GLY A 310 -18.91 -65.27 -5.75
C GLY A 310 -19.00 -64.35 -4.50
N GLN A 311 -19.96 -63.41 -4.52
CA GLN A 311 -21.07 -63.15 -3.56
C GLN A 311 -20.89 -63.16 -1.99
N PRO A 312 -21.88 -62.68 -1.19
CA PRO A 312 -21.74 -61.45 -0.39
C PRO A 312 -21.96 -61.66 1.13
N ASP A 313 -21.71 -60.62 1.93
CA ASP A 313 -22.26 -60.34 3.28
C ASP A 313 -21.41 -59.19 3.86
N GLN A 314 -21.81 -58.28 4.74
CA GLN A 314 -23.02 -57.81 5.41
C GLN A 314 -22.50 -56.68 6.32
N ASN A 315 -23.33 -55.67 6.61
CA ASN A 315 -23.32 -54.85 7.82
C ASN A 315 -22.10 -53.94 8.13
N LEU A 316 -22.32 -52.61 8.14
CA LEU A 316 -22.51 -51.82 9.37
C LEU A 316 -22.55 -50.31 9.04
N ASP A 317 -23.75 -49.75 9.14
CA ASP A 317 -24.14 -48.54 9.90
C ASP A 317 -23.17 -47.35 9.96
N GLN A 318 -23.55 -46.19 9.40
CA GLN A 318 -24.30 -45.14 10.11
C GLN A 318 -23.64 -44.68 11.42
N GLN A 319 -22.80 -43.64 11.34
CA GLN A 319 -22.99 -42.33 11.98
C GLN A 319 -21.90 -41.36 11.51
#